data_AF-A0A933SKP3-F1
#
_entry.id   AF-A0A933SKP3-F1
#
_cell.length_a   1.000
_cell.length_b   1.000
_cell.length_c   1.000
_cell.angle_alpha   90.00
_cell.angle_beta   90.00
_cell.angle_gamma   90.00
#
_symmetry.space_group_name_H-M   'P 1'
#
loop_
_entity.id
_entity.type
_entity.pdbx_description
1 polymer ?
#
loop_
_entity_poly.entity_id
_entity_poly.type
_entity_poly.pdbx_seq_one_letter_code
_entity_poly.pdbx_strand_id
1 'polypeptide(L)'
;MKSENKKLEKATFAGGCFWCMEPPFEKLNGVVEVIAGYTGGEKEKPTYKEVSSGATGHYETIQIIYDPEKISYEELLDVFWKQIDPTDAGGSFV
;
A
#
# COMPACT_ATOMS: atom_id res chain seq x y z
N MET A 1 32.31 5.74 -8.96
CA MET A 1 32.60 5.25 -7.60
C MET A 1 31.29 4.79 -6.97
N LYS A 2 31.26 3.52 -6.54
CA LYS A 2 30.25 2.78 -5.75
C LYS A 2 28.76 2.98 -6.13
N SER A 3 28.29 2.14 -7.04
CA SER A 3 26.89 1.71 -7.07
C SER A 3 26.67 0.78 -5.88
N GLU A 4 26.31 1.32 -4.71
CA GLU A 4 25.77 0.48 -3.64
C GLU A 4 24.39 0.03 -4.09
N ASN A 5 24.24 -1.28 -4.25
CA ASN A 5 22.98 -1.93 -4.55
C ASN A 5 22.13 -1.90 -3.28
N LYS A 6 21.60 -0.71 -2.90
CA LYS A 6 20.66 -0.59 -1.78
C LYS A 6 19.51 -1.54 -2.04
N LYS A 7 19.39 -2.57 -1.20
CA LYS A 7 18.33 -3.56 -1.32
C LYS A 7 17.04 -2.94 -0.80
N LEU A 8 16.29 -2.32 -1.70
CA LEU A 8 14.96 -1.82 -1.39
C LEU A 8 14.01 -3.00 -1.13
N GLU A 9 13.09 -2.79 -0.21
CA GLU A 9 12.05 -3.74 0.15
C GLU A 9 10.67 -3.22 -0.23
N LYS A 10 9.69 -4.13 -0.19
CA LYS A 10 8.31 -3.85 -0.59
C LYS A 10 7.35 -4.22 0.53
N ALA A 11 6.51 -3.27 0.90
CA ALA A 11 5.36 -3.48 1.76
C ALA A 11 4.07 -3.28 0.93
N THR A 12 3.09 -4.15 1.08
CA THR A 12 1.79 -3.99 0.41
C THR A 12 0.70 -3.93 1.49
N PHE A 13 -0.07 -2.85 1.49
CA PHE A 13 -1.15 -2.65 2.46
C PHE A 13 -2.50 -2.45 1.77
N ALA A 14 -3.53 -3.07 2.34
CA ALA A 14 -4.93 -2.87 1.97
C ALA A 14 -5.63 -2.17 3.14
N GLY A 15 -5.98 -0.90 2.96
CA GLY A 15 -6.52 -0.06 4.04
C GLY A 15 -7.81 0.67 3.70
N GLY A 16 -8.44 0.33 2.57
CA GLY A 16 -9.53 1.13 2.00
C GLY A 16 -9.04 2.03 0.87
N CYS A 17 -9.62 3.23 0.74
CA CYS A 17 -9.32 4.16 -0.35
C CYS A 17 -7.81 4.43 -0.52
N PHE A 18 -7.23 3.95 -1.62
CA PHE A 18 -5.80 4.08 -1.88
C PHE A 18 -5.28 5.53 -1.97
N TRP A 19 -6.11 6.49 -2.40
CA TRP A 19 -5.75 7.92 -2.48
C TRP A 19 -5.67 8.56 -1.11
N CYS A 20 -6.40 8.01 -0.12
CA CYS A 20 -6.28 8.43 1.27
C CYS A 20 -5.05 7.80 1.93
N MET A 21 -4.68 6.60 1.49
CA MET A 21 -3.57 5.83 2.05
C MET A 21 -2.20 6.26 1.52
N GLU A 22 -2.08 6.79 0.29
CA GLU A 22 -0.79 7.24 -0.28
C GLU A 22 -0.11 8.40 0.50
N PRO A 23 -0.78 9.54 0.76
CA PRO A 23 -0.12 10.74 1.30
C PRO A 23 0.59 10.56 2.66
N PRO A 24 0.09 9.72 3.59
CA PRO A 24 0.79 9.40 4.83
C PRO A 24 2.18 8.77 4.64
N PHE A 25 2.40 8.01 3.56
CA PHE A 25 3.68 7.30 3.32
C PHE A 25 4.65 8.08 2.44
N GLU A 26 4.16 8.84 1.45
CA GLU A 26 5.01 9.61 0.53
C GLU A 26 5.98 10.58 1.22
N LYS A 27 5.62 11.04 2.42
CA LYS A 27 6.41 12.02 3.19
C LYS A 27 7.42 11.39 4.15
N LEU A 28 7.45 10.06 4.26
CA LEU A 28 8.32 9.37 5.21
C LEU A 28 9.75 9.26 4.65
N ASN A 29 10.73 9.67 5.45
CA ASN A 29 12.12 9.49 5.09
C ASN A 29 12.45 7.98 5.05
N GLY A 30 12.91 7.50 3.89
CA GLY A 30 13.15 6.08 3.66
C GLY A 30 12.13 5.44 2.72
N VAL A 31 10.97 6.05 2.52
CA VAL A 31 10.07 5.66 1.43
C VAL A 31 10.59 6.23 0.12
N VAL A 32 10.68 5.38 -0.90
CA VAL A 32 11.16 5.71 -2.25
C VAL A 32 10.00 5.97 -3.19
N GLU A 33 8.97 5.13 -3.12
CA GLU A 33 7.81 5.20 -4.00
C GLU A 33 6.60 4.56 -3.31
N VAL A 34 5.42 5.11 -3.58
CA VAL A 34 4.13 4.52 -3.20
C VAL A 34 3.29 4.38 -4.47
N ILE A 35 2.76 3.18 -4.71
CA ILE A 35 2.04 2.85 -5.94
C ILE A 35 0.65 2.35 -5.59
N ALA A 36 -0.39 3.09 -5.96
CA ALA A 36 -1.77 2.63 -5.98
C ALA A 36 -1.99 1.43 -6.93
N GLY A 37 -2.71 0.42 -6.46
CA GLY A 37 -3.04 -0.77 -7.25
C GLY A 37 -4.11 -1.65 -6.61
N TYR A 38 -4.30 -2.84 -7.20
CA TYR A 38 -5.31 -3.81 -6.79
C TYR A 38 -4.70 -5.19 -6.60
N THR A 39 -5.03 -5.88 -5.51
CA THR A 39 -4.62 -7.26 -5.26
C THR A 39 -5.58 -7.99 -4.32
N GLY A 40 -5.37 -9.30 -4.13
CA GLY A 40 -6.17 -10.16 -3.25
C GLY A 40 -7.37 -10.85 -3.91
N GLY A 41 -7.71 -10.47 -5.15
CA GLY A 41 -8.75 -11.10 -5.96
C GLY A 41 -8.22 -12.11 -6.97
N GLU A 42 -9.13 -12.71 -7.73
CA GLU A 42 -8.82 -13.83 -8.65
C GLU A 42 -8.55 -13.37 -10.09
N LYS A 43 -9.05 -12.20 -10.48
CA LYS A 43 -8.94 -11.73 -11.87
C LYS A 43 -7.53 -11.24 -12.19
N GLU A 44 -6.88 -11.81 -13.19
CA GLU A 44 -5.60 -11.29 -13.68
C GLU A 44 -5.76 -9.94 -14.39
N LYS A 45 -4.86 -8.99 -14.08
CA LYS A 45 -4.78 -7.65 -14.69
C LYS A 45 -6.15 -6.96 -14.79
N PRO A 46 -6.86 -6.78 -13.67
CA PRO A 46 -8.18 -6.15 -13.68
C PRO A 46 -8.06 -4.67 -14.06
N THR A 47 -9.07 -4.14 -14.73
CA THR A 47 -9.21 -2.70 -14.94
C THR A 47 -9.92 -2.03 -13.75
N TYR A 48 -9.73 -0.72 -13.59
CA TYR A 48 -10.42 0.08 -12.57
C TYR A 48 -11.93 -0.22 -12.51
N LYS A 49 -12.59 -0.15 -13.67
CA LYS A 49 -14.04 -0.35 -13.78
C LYS A 49 -14.49 -1.75 -13.31
N GLU A 50 -13.65 -2.76 -13.50
CA GLU A 50 -13.96 -4.12 -13.06
C GLU A 50 -13.80 -4.25 -11.56
N VAL A 51 -12.76 -3.66 -10.97
CA VAL A 51 -12.58 -3.66 -9.51
C VAL A 51 -13.67 -2.87 -8.82
N SER A 52 -14.00 -1.67 -9.30
CA SER A 52 -15.07 -0.83 -8.75
C SER A 52 -16.46 -1.47 -8.87
N SER A 53 -16.64 -2.48 -9.72
CA SER A 53 -17.89 -3.25 -9.79
C SER A 53 -18.04 -4.28 -8.66
N GLY A 54 -16.99 -4.53 -7.87
CA GLY A 54 -16.94 -5.57 -6.85
C GLY A 54 -16.76 -7.00 -7.38
N ALA A 55 -16.86 -7.23 -8.70
CA ALA A 55 -16.90 -8.56 -9.29
C ALA A 55 -15.55 -9.30 -9.33
N THR A 56 -14.44 -8.63 -8.99
CA THR A 56 -13.09 -9.20 -9.14
C THR A 56 -12.51 -9.78 -7.85
N GLY A 57 -13.10 -9.44 -6.70
CA GLY A 57 -12.59 -9.78 -5.38
C GLY A 57 -11.30 -9.06 -4.99
N HIS A 58 -10.80 -8.12 -5.81
CA HIS A 58 -9.61 -7.33 -5.46
C HIS A 58 -9.95 -6.25 -4.45
N TYR A 59 -8.98 -5.98 -3.58
CA TYR A 59 -8.97 -4.82 -2.69
C TYR A 59 -8.14 -3.69 -3.29
N GLU A 60 -8.52 -2.46 -2.96
CA GLU A 60 -7.64 -1.31 -3.16
C GLU A 60 -6.43 -1.41 -2.24
N THR A 61 -5.24 -1.23 -2.81
CA THR A 61 -3.98 -1.40 -2.11
C THR A 61 -2.96 -0.36 -2.51
N ILE A 62 -1.98 -0.16 -1.65
CA ILE A 62 -0.76 0.59 -1.95
C ILE A 62 0.45 -0.35 -1.84
N GLN A 63 1.37 -0.25 -2.77
CA GLN A 63 2.69 -0.88 -2.69
C GLN A 63 3.74 0.19 -2.38
N ILE A 64 4.37 0.06 -1.22
CA ILE A 64 5.42 0.96 -0.75
C ILE A 64 6.76 0.31 -1.04
N ILE A 65 7.61 1.02 -1.78
CA ILE A 65 9.01 0.68 -1.97
C ILE A 65 9.81 1.52 -0.98
N TYR A 66 10.57 0.88 -0.08
CA TYR A 66 11.30 1.58 0.98
C TYR A 66 12.72 1.04 1.17
N ASP A 67 13.57 1.89 1.75
CA ASP A 67 14.93 1.58 2.17
C ASP A 67 14.92 1.11 3.64
N PRO A 68 15.10 -0.20 3.90
CA PRO A 68 15.03 -0.76 5.26
C PRO A 68 16.14 -0.24 6.19
N GLU A 69 17.18 0.41 5.65
CA GLU A 69 18.22 1.07 6.46
C GLU A 69 17.77 2.44 6.99
N LYS A 70 16.68 3.00 6.45
CA LYS A 70 16.14 4.31 6.83
C LYS A 70 14.80 4.25 7.53
N ILE A 71 13.96 3.28 7.18
CA ILE A 71 12.65 3.06 7.78
C ILE A 71 12.37 1.56 7.88
N SER A 72 11.93 1.12 9.05
CA SER A 72 11.58 -0.27 9.32
C SER A 72 10.16 -0.60 8.83
N TYR A 73 9.89 -1.89 8.63
CA TYR A 73 8.54 -2.35 8.30
C TYR A 73 7.55 -2.07 9.45
N GLU A 74 8.03 -2.15 10.69
CA GLU A 74 7.26 -1.84 11.90
C GLU A 74 6.83 -0.36 11.92
N GLU A 75 7.70 0.57 11.51
CA GLU A 75 7.33 1.99 11.38
C GLU A 75 6.26 2.21 10.30
N LEU A 76 6.32 1.46 9.20
CA LEU A 76 5.28 1.49 8.18
C LEU A 76 3.94 0.96 8.73
N LEU A 77 3.97 -0.12 9.53
CA LEU A 77 2.79 -0.64 10.22
C LEU A 77 2.22 0.38 11.22
N ASP A 78 3.07 1.06 11.98
CA ASP A 78 2.65 2.10 12.94
C ASP A 78 1.93 3.27 12.28
N VAL A 79 2.29 3.59 11.04
CA VAL A 79 1.56 4.58 10.22
C VAL A 79 0.26 3.96 9.73
N PHE A 80 0.29 2.75 9.17
CA PHE A 80 -0.87 2.03 8.63
C PHE A 80 -2.01 1.92 9.65
N TRP A 81 -1.74 1.44 10.86
CA TRP A 81 -2.76 1.23 11.89
C TRP A 81 -3.38 2.53 12.41
N LYS A 82 -2.75 3.70 12.18
CA LYS A 82 -3.33 5.00 12.51
C LYS A 82 -4.27 5.52 11.42
N GLN A 83 -4.20 4.98 10.21
CA GLN A 83 -5.03 5.42 9.08
C GLN A 83 -6.32 4.61 8.93
N ILE A 84 -6.39 3.42 9.53
CA ILE A 84 -7.50 2.49 9.33
C ILE A 84 -8.16 2.09 10.66
N ASP A 85 -9.43 1.72 10.60
CA ASP A 85 -10.07 0.94 11.66
C ASP A 85 -9.97 -0.56 11.32
N PRO A 86 -9.12 -1.34 12.00
CA PRO A 86 -8.95 -2.76 11.70
C PRO A 86 -10.12 -3.65 12.16
N THR A 87 -11.12 -3.07 12.84
CA THR A 87 -12.30 -3.78 13.33
C THR A 87 -13.53 -3.58 12.43
N ASP A 88 -13.45 -2.68 11.45
CA ASP A 88 -14.51 -2.47 10.47
C ASP A 88 -14.42 -3.50 9.35
N ALA A 89 -15.37 -4.45 9.35
CA ALA A 89 -15.50 -5.48 8.32
C ALA A 89 -15.91 -4.93 6.95
N GLY A 90 -16.47 -3.71 6.87
CA GLY A 90 -16.83 -3.03 5.64
C GLY A 90 -15.65 -2.32 4.97
N GLY A 91 -14.55 -2.10 5.71
CA GLY A 91 -13.38 -1.35 5.26
C GLY A 91 -13.52 0.15 5.50
N SER A 92 -12.38 0.83 5.64
CA SER A 92 -12.36 2.29 5.82
C SER A 92 -12.60 3.01 4.48
N PHE A 93 -13.48 4.01 4.48
CA PHE A 93 -13.79 4.89 3.33
C PHE A 93 -14.52 4.23 2.14
N VAL A 94 -15.49 3.35 2.41
CA VAL A 94 -16.47 2.87 1.40
C VAL A 94 -17.42 3.94 0.89
#